data_AF-A0A662V4C9-F1
#
_entry.id   AF-A0A662V4C9-F1
#
_cell.length_a   1.000
_cell.length_b   1.000
_cell.length_c   1.000
_cell.angle_alpha   90.00
_cell.angle_beta   90.00
_cell.angle_gamma   90.00
#
_symmetry.space_group_name_H-M   'P 1'
#
loop_
_entity.id
_entity.type
_entity.pdbx_description
1 polymer ?
#
loop_
_entity_poly.entity_id
_entity_poly.type
_entity_poly.pdbx_seq_one_letter_code
_entity_poly.pdbx_strand_id
1 'polypeptide(L)'
;MYSPTKPSTYKMFDRGVSEVSGVPRGKVWPVVTTVYWCPNCNVPLLEPRCYKCGGKGFKLSLHEPGDARPALNGDMEHLKEGIKYDFGDLKLFEKLGLGNSVILLN
;
A
#
# COMPACT_ATOMS: atom_id res chain seq x y z
N MET A 1 -9.50 -34.98 15.22
CA MET A 1 -8.32 -34.79 14.35
C MET A 1 -8.83 -34.27 13.01
N TYR A 2 -8.82 -32.96 12.79
CA TYR A 2 -9.24 -32.37 11.52
C TYR A 2 -8.00 -31.82 10.83
N SER A 3 -7.60 -32.45 9.74
CA SER A 3 -6.47 -32.01 8.91
C SER A 3 -7.03 -31.13 7.79
N PRO A 4 -6.72 -29.83 7.74
CA PRO A 4 -7.19 -28.99 6.66
C PRO A 4 -6.26 -29.14 5.44
N THR A 5 -6.63 -30.02 4.50
CA THR A 5 -6.00 -30.12 3.17
C THR A 5 -6.71 -29.25 2.13
N LYS A 6 -6.90 -27.97 2.40
CA LYS A 6 -7.20 -27.01 1.33
C LYS A 6 -5.92 -26.24 1.00
N PRO A 7 -5.39 -26.35 -0.23
CA PRO A 7 -4.25 -25.54 -0.61
C PRO A 7 -4.68 -24.06 -0.56
N SER A 8 -3.98 -23.29 0.25
CA SER A 8 -4.21 -21.85 0.40
C SER A 8 -4.11 -21.18 -0.97
N THR A 9 -5.18 -20.49 -1.36
CA THR A 9 -5.29 -19.68 -2.58
C THR A 9 -4.16 -18.65 -2.73
N TYR A 10 -3.44 -18.37 -1.64
CA TYR A 10 -2.26 -17.51 -1.61
C TYR A 10 -1.09 -17.98 -2.49
N LYS A 11 -0.88 -19.29 -2.66
CA LYS A 11 0.31 -19.79 -3.40
C LYS A 11 0.26 -19.49 -4.90
N MET A 12 -0.87 -19.04 -5.44
CA MET A 12 -0.97 -18.66 -6.85
C MET A 12 -0.51 -17.23 -7.14
N PHE A 13 -0.42 -16.37 -6.12
CA PHE A 13 -0.06 -14.95 -6.27
C PHE A 13 1.44 -14.66 -6.16
N ASP A 14 2.22 -15.56 -5.57
CA ASP A 14 3.69 -15.46 -5.51
C ASP A 14 4.38 -15.89 -6.81
N ARG A 15 3.62 -16.51 -7.73
CA ARG A 15 4.11 -16.90 -9.04
C ARG A 15 3.96 -15.72 -9.99
N GLY A 16 5.06 -15.31 -10.62
CA GLY A 16 4.99 -14.35 -11.70
C GLY A 16 3.93 -14.77 -12.72
N VAL A 17 3.20 -13.79 -13.26
CA VAL A 17 2.05 -13.97 -14.17
C VAL A 17 2.34 -14.88 -15.37
N SER A 18 3.61 -15.14 -15.68
CA SER A 18 4.08 -16.08 -16.70
C SER A 18 3.90 -17.57 -16.38
N GLU A 19 3.68 -17.96 -15.11
CA GLU A 19 3.63 -19.40 -14.72
C GLU A 19 2.21 -19.99 -14.70
N VAL A 20 1.17 -19.19 -14.90
CA VAL A 20 -0.22 -19.66 -14.94
C VAL A 20 -0.64 -20.06 -16.36
N SER A 21 -0.44 -21.33 -16.70
CA SER A 21 -0.85 -21.93 -17.97
C SER A 21 -2.39 -21.92 -18.10
N GLY A 22 -2.93 -20.97 -18.87
CA GLY A 22 -4.36 -20.92 -19.21
C GLY A 22 -4.97 -19.53 -19.34
N VAL A 23 -4.22 -18.45 -19.11
CA VAL A 23 -4.75 -17.08 -19.18
C VAL A 23 -4.59 -16.51 -20.61
N PRO A 24 -5.67 -16.04 -21.27
CA PRO A 24 -5.59 -15.47 -22.62
C PRO A 24 -4.64 -14.26 -22.66
N ARG A 25 -3.93 -14.08 -23.78
CA ARG A 25 -2.92 -13.02 -24.01
C ARG A 25 -3.54 -11.62 -24.06
N GLY A 26 -4.00 -11.14 -22.92
CA GLY A 26 -4.15 -9.73 -22.57
C GLY A 26 -3.27 -9.47 -21.35
N LYS A 27 -2.68 -8.27 -21.24
CA LYS A 27 -1.83 -7.91 -20.09
C LYS A 27 -2.66 -7.99 -18.80
N VAL A 28 -2.56 -9.08 -18.06
CA VAL A 28 -3.23 -9.23 -16.76
C VAL A 28 -2.47 -8.39 -15.76
N TRP A 29 -3.03 -7.22 -15.46
CA TRP A 29 -2.59 -6.45 -14.30
C TRP A 29 -2.96 -7.24 -13.06
N PRO A 30 -2.02 -7.50 -12.14
CA PRO A 30 -2.40 -8.10 -10.87
C PRO A 30 -3.40 -7.15 -10.19
N VAL A 31 -4.48 -7.72 -9.63
CA VAL A 31 -5.52 -6.96 -8.92
C VAL A 31 -4.91 -6.20 -7.74
N VAL A 32 -3.75 -6.66 -7.23
CA VAL A 32 -3.01 -6.07 -6.11
C VAL A 32 -1.52 -6.03 -6.48
N THR A 33 -0.90 -4.85 -6.39
CA THR A 33 0.55 -4.70 -6.64
C THR A 33 1.32 -4.61 -5.33
N THR A 34 2.54 -5.13 -5.30
CA THR A 34 3.42 -4.93 -4.12
C THR A 34 3.96 -3.51 -4.14
N VAL A 35 3.71 -2.76 -3.07
CA VAL A 35 4.20 -1.39 -2.90
C VAL A 35 5.34 -1.36 -1.87
N TYR A 36 6.36 -0.56 -2.13
CA TYR A 36 7.44 -0.25 -1.20
C TYR A 36 7.40 1.24 -0.84
N TRP A 37 8.08 1.61 0.24
CA TRP A 37 8.23 3.02 0.65
C TRP A 37 9.69 3.41 0.75
N CYS A 38 10.04 4.57 0.19
CA CYS A 38 11.36 5.17 0.37
C CYS A 38 11.35 6.09 1.60
N PRO A 39 12.03 5.74 2.71
CA PRO A 39 12.05 6.61 3.89
C PRO A 39 12.82 7.91 3.65
N ASN A 40 13.80 7.92 2.75
CA ASN A 40 14.64 9.09 2.48
C ASN A 40 13.91 10.16 1.66
N CYS A 41 13.10 9.74 0.68
CA CYS A 41 12.39 10.65 -0.21
C CYS A 41 10.91 10.82 0.15
N ASN A 42 10.40 10.00 1.07
CA ASN A 42 9.00 9.96 1.49
C ASN A 42 8.02 9.78 0.32
N VAL A 43 8.30 8.78 -0.53
CA VAL A 43 7.50 8.46 -1.71
C VAL A 43 7.28 6.95 -1.84
N PRO A 44 6.16 6.53 -2.42
CA PRO A 44 5.94 5.13 -2.75
C PRO A 44 6.81 4.69 -3.93
N LEU A 45 7.15 3.41 -3.94
CA LEU A 45 7.93 2.78 -4.99
C LEU A 45 7.21 1.51 -5.47
N LEU A 46 7.31 1.23 -6.76
CA LEU A 46 6.87 -0.04 -7.36
C LEU A 46 7.94 -1.13 -7.26
N GLU A 47 9.18 -0.75 -6.94
CA GLU A 47 10.33 -1.63 -6.81
C GLU A 47 11.10 -1.34 -5.51
N PRO A 48 11.93 -2.28 -5.01
CA PRO A 48 12.66 -2.10 -3.76
C PRO A 48 13.70 -0.97 -3.75
N ARG A 49 14.09 -0.41 -4.89
CA ARG A 49 15.13 0.64 -4.98
C ARG A 49 14.52 1.95 -5.47
N CYS A 50 14.83 3.04 -4.78
CA CYS A 50 14.33 4.36 -5.12
C CYS A 50 15.06 4.94 -6.33
N TYR A 51 14.32 5.30 -7.38
CA TYR A 51 14.87 5.97 -8.57
C TYR A 51 15.41 7.38 -8.28
N LYS A 52 14.90 8.07 -7.25
CA LYS A 52 15.30 9.45 -6.91
C LYS A 52 16.61 9.52 -6.12
N CYS A 53 16.81 8.64 -5.14
CA CYS A 53 17.98 8.70 -4.25
C CYS A 53 18.86 7.44 -4.26
N GLY A 54 18.49 6.39 -5.00
CA GLY A 54 19.21 5.11 -5.02
C GLY A 54 19.06 4.26 -3.76
N GLY A 55 18.41 4.77 -2.70
CA GLY A 55 18.20 4.09 -1.44
C GLY A 55 17.30 2.86 -1.55
N LYS A 56 17.40 1.96 -0.56
CA LYS A 56 16.54 0.77 -0.44
C LYS A 56 15.25 1.13 0.28
N GLY A 57 14.11 0.89 -0.36
CA GLY A 57 12.79 1.00 0.26
C GLY A 57 12.42 -0.25 1.04
N PHE A 58 11.45 -0.11 1.95
CA PHE A 58 10.87 -1.23 2.69
C PHE A 58 9.52 -1.62 2.10
N LYS A 59 9.19 -2.92 2.11
CA LYS A 59 7.91 -3.43 1.61
C LYS A 59 6.78 -2.98 2.56
N LEU A 60 5.69 -2.46 2.00
CA LEU A 60 4.48 -2.17 2.76
C LEU A 60 3.64 -3.43 2.94
N SER A 61 3.27 -3.72 4.19
CA SER A 61 2.30 -4.78 4.51
C SER A 61 0.90 -4.17 4.50
N LEU A 62 0.27 -4.14 3.32
CA LEU A 62 -1.11 -3.67 3.17
C LEU A 62 -2.08 -4.79 3.53
N HIS A 63 -3.19 -4.45 4.19
CA HIS A 63 -4.27 -5.40 4.46
C HIS A 63 -5.16 -5.55 3.23
N GLU A 64 -5.68 -6.75 2.95
CA GLU A 64 -6.53 -7.00 1.79
C GLU A 64 -7.72 -5.99 1.74
N PRO A 65 -8.01 -5.40 0.57
CA PRO A 65 -7.54 -5.75 -0.78
C PRO A 65 -6.16 -5.21 -1.18
N GLY A 66 -5.47 -4.46 -0.31
CA GLY A 66 -4.16 -3.89 -0.61
C GLY A 66 -4.18 -2.70 -1.57
N ASP A 67 -5.30 -1.97 -1.58
CA ASP A 67 -5.54 -0.82 -2.46
C ASP A 67 -5.00 0.46 -1.81
N ALA A 68 -3.67 0.61 -1.83
CA ALA A 68 -3.04 1.83 -1.36
C ALA A 68 -3.31 2.99 -2.34
N ARG A 69 -4.19 3.91 -1.95
CA ARG A 69 -4.53 5.09 -2.75
C ARG A 69 -3.98 6.37 -2.14
N PRO A 70 -3.49 7.33 -2.94
CA PRO A 70 -3.14 8.66 -2.45
C PRO A 70 -4.35 9.34 -1.79
N ALA A 71 -4.13 9.98 -0.65
CA ALA A 71 -5.12 10.84 -0.04
C ALA A 71 -5.34 12.07 -0.94
N LEU A 72 -6.57 12.27 -1.40
CA LEU A 72 -6.99 13.47 -2.10
C LEU A 72 -7.41 14.55 -1.10
N ASN A 73 -7.69 15.76 -1.58
CA ASN A 73 -8.04 16.89 -0.71
C ASN A 73 -9.23 16.58 0.22
N GLY A 74 -10.27 15.92 -0.29
CA GLY A 74 -11.42 15.52 0.54
C GLY A 74 -11.05 14.50 1.61
N ASP A 75 -10.14 13.57 1.32
CA ASP A 75 -9.65 12.62 2.32
C ASP A 75 -8.85 13.33 3.42
N MET A 76 -8.04 14.32 3.04
CA MET A 76 -7.26 15.12 3.99
C MET A 76 -8.16 15.95 4.92
N GLU A 77 -9.27 16.46 4.41
CA GLU A 77 -10.26 17.20 5.19
C GLU A 77 -10.99 16.28 6.17
N HIS A 78 -11.49 15.12 5.70
CA HIS A 78 -12.08 14.11 6.57
C HIS A 78 -11.10 13.61 7.65
N LEU A 79 -9.83 13.40 7.30
CA LEU A 79 -8.81 13.00 8.27
C LEU A 79 -8.59 14.05 9.36
N LYS A 80 -8.54 15.34 8.98
CA LYS A 80 -8.44 16.45 9.94
C LYS A 80 -9.67 16.53 10.83
N GLU A 81 -10.86 16.40 10.26
CA GLU A 81 -12.13 16.41 11.00
C GLU A 81 -12.21 15.26 12.00
N GLY A 82 -11.86 14.04 11.58
CA GLY A 82 -11.81 12.86 12.46
C GLY A 82 -10.84 13.04 13.62
N ILE A 83 -9.60 13.50 13.34
CA ILE A 83 -8.62 13.77 14.40
C ILE A 83 -9.14 14.83 15.37
N LYS A 84 -9.71 15.92 14.87
CA LYS A 84 -10.27 16.98 15.72
C LYS A 84 -11.46 16.48 16.53
N TYR A 85 -12.29 15.62 15.97
CA TYR A 85 -13.44 15.02 16.65
C TYR A 85 -13.00 14.10 17.79
N ASP A 86 -12.07 13.19 17.52
CA ASP A 86 -11.64 12.17 18.50
C ASP A 86 -10.71 12.74 19.58
N PHE A 87 -9.84 13.69 19.23
CA PHE A 87 -8.79 14.22 20.14
C PHE A 87 -9.04 15.67 20.59
N GLY A 88 -10.05 16.34 20.04
CA GLY A 88 -10.40 17.72 20.39
C GLY A 88 -9.46 18.80 19.84
N ASP A 89 -8.33 18.42 19.22
CA ASP A 89 -7.39 19.34 18.58
C ASP A 89 -6.68 18.74 17.35
N LEU A 90 -5.93 19.57 16.63
CA LEU A 90 -5.16 19.17 15.44
C LEU A 90 -3.66 18.97 15.73
N LYS A 91 -3.22 19.00 16.99
CA LYS A 91 -1.79 18.88 17.31
C LYS A 91 -1.21 17.54 16.87
N LEU A 92 -2.04 16.48 16.91
CA LEU A 92 -1.63 15.17 16.41
C LEU A 92 -1.34 15.19 14.90
N PHE A 93 -2.20 15.85 14.12
CA PHE A 93 -2.02 16.00 12.66
C PHE A 93 -0.70 16.70 12.33
N GLU A 94 -0.41 17.80 13.04
CA GLU A 94 0.85 18.55 12.87
C GLU A 94 2.08 17.76 13.35
N LYS A 95 1.98 17.10 14.50
CA LYS A 95 3.08 16.30 15.07
C LYS A 95 3.47 15.12 14.19
N LEU A 96 2.50 14.56 13.46
CA LEU A 96 2.72 13.51 12.47
C LEU A 96 3.22 14.06 11.12
N GLY A 97 3.26 15.37 10.94
CA GLY A 97 3.77 16.02 9.72
C GLY A 97 2.89 15.79 8.49
N LEU A 98 1.60 15.49 8.69
CA LEU A 98 0.70 15.02 7.63
C LEU A 98 0.39 16.09 6.56
N GLY A 99 0.59 17.37 6.87
CA GLY A 99 0.33 18.48 5.95
C GLY A 99 1.28 18.58 4.75
N ASN A 100 2.50 18.04 4.86
CA ASN A 100 3.55 18.16 3.82
C ASN A 100 4.01 16.80 3.30
N SER A 101 3.24 15.74 3.55
CA SER A 101 3.58 14.37 3.17
C SER A 101 2.63 13.81 2.12
N VAL A 102 3.13 12.92 1.26
CA VAL A 102 2.26 12.03 0.49
C VAL A 102 1.71 10.98 1.46
N ILE A 103 0.39 10.90 1.57
CA ILE A 103 -0.30 9.92 2.41
C ILE A 103 -0.92 8.87 1.52
N LEU A 104 -0.72 7.60 1.86
CA LEU A 104 -1.44 6.48 1.27
C LEU A 104 -2.44 5.94 2.27
N LEU A 105 -3.70 5.87 1.85
CA LEU A 105 -4.80 5.27 2.62
C LEU A 105 -5.03 3.85 2.10
N ASN A 106 -5.33 2.94 3.02
CA ASN A 106 -5.71 1.55 2.76
C ASN A 106 -6.89 1.18 3.65
#